data_AF-A8ZQ77-F1
#
_entry.id   AF-A8ZQ77-F1
#
_cell.length_a   1.000
_cell.length_b   1.000
_cell.length_c   1.000
_cell.angle_alpha   90.00
_cell.angle_beta   90.00
_cell.angle_gamma   90.00
#
_symmetry.space_group_name_H-M   'P 1'
#
loop_
_entity.id
_entity.type
_entity.pdbx_description
1 polymer ?
#
loop_
_entity_poly.entity_id
_entity_poly.type
_entity_poly.pdbx_seq_one_letter_code
_entity_poly.pdbx_strand_id
1 'polypeptide(L)'
;MNWRDFLKRDNPVASALMAKMQIAKEDRPRVKVECLRMLATLQLDPARTEFISQFIDTYLRLEANEEQRFQTEIDTLELGEREAIMQTLTSWEERGWQKGEVSIVLRQLNRKFNQLSPEMETQIQSLEVDQLESLSEALLEFESLDDLNAWLQNLENS
;
A
#
# COMPACT_ATOMS: atom_id res chain seq x y z
N MET A 1 29.16 -4.70 3.62
CA MET A 1 28.61 -4.82 2.26
C MET A 1 27.99 -3.48 1.92
N ASN A 2 28.30 -2.87 0.76
CA ASN A 2 27.86 -1.51 0.43
C ASN A 2 26.57 -1.59 -0.40
N TRP A 3 25.57 -0.77 -0.07
CA TRP A 3 24.30 -0.75 -0.81
C TRP A 3 24.51 -0.35 -2.28
N ARG A 4 25.56 0.45 -2.57
CA ARG A 4 25.93 0.88 -3.92
C ARG A 4 26.28 -0.29 -4.85
N ASP A 5 26.70 -1.43 -4.30
CA ASP A 5 27.04 -2.64 -5.09
C ASP A 5 25.81 -3.25 -5.77
N PHE A 6 24.61 -2.91 -5.29
CA PHE A 6 23.33 -3.46 -5.76
C PHE A 6 22.65 -2.60 -6.84
N LEU A 7 23.10 -1.36 -7.04
CA LEU A 7 22.53 -0.44 -8.04
C LEU A 7 22.67 -0.92 -9.49
N LYS A 8 23.64 -1.81 -9.76
CA LYS A 8 23.88 -2.37 -11.10
C LYS A 8 23.08 -3.64 -11.39
N ARG A 9 22.24 -4.08 -10.45
CA ARG A 9 21.48 -5.33 -10.57
C ARG A 9 20.01 -4.98 -10.71
N ASP A 10 19.44 -5.25 -11.88
CA ASP A 10 18.00 -5.15 -12.11
C ASP A 10 17.28 -6.30 -11.38
N ASN A 11 17.20 -6.22 -10.05
CA ASN A 11 16.66 -7.30 -9.23
C ASN A 11 15.75 -6.73 -8.12
N PRO A 12 14.46 -7.13 -8.08
CA PRO A 12 13.50 -6.62 -7.10
C PRO A 12 13.82 -7.02 -5.66
N VAL A 13 14.56 -8.11 -5.46
CA VAL A 13 15.04 -8.51 -4.12
C VAL A 13 16.20 -7.61 -3.69
N ALA A 14 16.97 -7.06 -4.63
CA ALA A 14 18.05 -6.15 -4.31
C ALA A 14 17.52 -4.83 -3.71
N SER A 15 16.36 -4.31 -4.14
CA SER A 15 15.75 -3.10 -3.54
C SER A 15 15.32 -3.37 -2.10
N ALA A 16 14.64 -4.49 -1.87
CA ALA A 16 14.27 -4.92 -0.52
C ALA A 16 15.51 -5.06 0.38
N LEU A 17 16.54 -5.76 -0.09
CA LEU A 17 17.77 -5.97 0.67
C LEU A 17 18.47 -4.65 1.00
N MET A 18 18.59 -3.73 0.03
CA MET A 18 19.19 -2.41 0.24
C MET A 18 18.54 -1.69 1.43
N ALA A 19 17.21 -1.69 1.55
CA ALA A 19 16.48 -1.05 2.64
C ALA A 19 16.82 -1.61 4.04
N LYS A 20 17.26 -2.89 4.13
CA LYS A 20 17.64 -3.56 5.38
C LYS A 20 19.14 -3.46 5.71
N MET A 21 19.96 -2.93 4.81
CA MET A 21 21.41 -2.82 5.03
C MET A 21 21.75 -1.76 6.09
N GLN A 22 22.97 -1.81 6.63
CA GLN A 22 23.50 -0.73 7.45
C GLN A 22 23.78 0.49 6.57
N ILE A 23 22.80 1.39 6.49
CA ILE A 23 22.87 2.64 5.72
C ILE A 23 23.26 3.77 6.65
N ALA A 24 24.25 4.58 6.27
CA ALA A 24 24.58 5.81 6.98
C ALA A 24 23.37 6.76 6.94
N LYS A 25 23.08 7.48 8.04
CA LYS A 25 21.88 8.33 8.12
C LYS A 25 21.73 9.29 6.93
N GLU A 26 22.84 9.88 6.51
CA GLU A 26 22.92 10.79 5.37
C GLU A 26 22.57 10.17 4.00
N ASP A 27 22.77 8.86 3.85
CA ASP A 27 22.51 8.10 2.63
C ASP A 27 21.06 7.57 2.57
N ARG A 28 20.32 7.55 3.70
CA ARG A 28 18.97 6.94 3.80
C ARG A 28 17.97 7.48 2.76
N PRO A 29 17.82 8.81 2.58
CA PRO A 29 16.89 9.35 1.57
C PRO A 29 17.25 8.87 0.16
N ARG A 30 18.55 8.90 -0.15
CA ARG A 30 19.07 8.48 -1.45
C ARG A 30 18.84 6.99 -1.71
N VAL A 31 19.07 6.14 -0.70
CA VAL A 31 18.78 4.71 -0.82
C VAL A 31 17.30 4.47 -1.09
N LYS A 32 16.40 5.22 -0.44
CA LYS A 32 14.95 5.08 -0.68
C LYS A 32 14.58 5.43 -2.12
N VAL A 33 15.12 6.52 -2.67
CA VAL A 33 14.93 6.89 -4.09
C VAL A 33 15.40 5.78 -5.03
N GLU A 34 16.60 5.23 -4.81
CA GLU A 34 17.14 4.17 -5.66
C GLU A 34 16.31 2.87 -5.58
N CYS A 35 15.83 2.50 -4.39
CA CYS A 35 14.95 1.35 -4.22
C CYS A 35 13.64 1.52 -4.99
N LEU A 36 13.02 2.71 -4.92
CA LEU A 36 11.76 3.01 -5.60
C LEU A 36 11.95 3.15 -7.11
N ARG A 37 13.04 3.78 -7.56
CA ARG A 37 13.39 3.85 -8.98
C ARG A 37 13.50 2.44 -9.55
N MET A 38 14.21 1.55 -8.87
CA MET A 38 14.35 0.16 -9.33
C MET A 38 13.02 -0.61 -9.33
N LEU A 39 12.14 -0.38 -8.35
CA LEU A 39 10.80 -0.98 -8.39
C LEU A 39 9.98 -0.48 -9.58
N ALA A 40 10.04 0.82 -9.85
CA ALA A 40 9.33 1.44 -10.95
C ALA A 40 9.83 0.95 -12.32
N THR A 41 11.14 0.72 -12.48
CA THR A 41 11.71 0.22 -13.74
C THR A 41 11.44 -1.26 -13.99
N LEU A 42 11.34 -2.07 -12.94
CA LEU A 42 11.15 -3.52 -13.07
C LEU A 42 9.74 -3.94 -13.49
N GLN A 43 8.75 -3.02 -13.45
CA GLN A 43 7.35 -3.26 -13.87
C GLN A 43 6.79 -4.60 -13.36
N LEU A 44 6.95 -4.86 -12.06
CA LEU A 44 6.47 -6.09 -11.44
C LEU A 44 4.94 -6.14 -11.40
N ASP A 45 4.39 -7.32 -11.12
CA ASP A 45 2.97 -7.43 -10.82
C ASP A 45 2.58 -6.59 -9.59
N PRO A 46 1.33 -6.09 -9.54
CA PRO A 46 0.84 -5.23 -8.47
C PRO A 46 1.12 -5.73 -7.05
N ALA A 47 0.99 -7.04 -6.80
CA ALA A 47 1.15 -7.62 -5.48
C ALA A 47 2.62 -7.62 -5.03
N ARG A 48 3.55 -7.93 -5.94
CA ARG A 48 4.99 -7.84 -5.65
C ARG A 48 5.46 -6.41 -5.43
N THR A 49 4.98 -5.47 -6.25
CA THR A 49 5.29 -4.05 -6.09
C THR A 49 4.85 -3.55 -4.72
N GLU A 50 3.63 -3.90 -4.31
CA GLU A 50 3.11 -3.55 -2.98
C GLU A 50 3.95 -4.17 -1.86
N PHE A 51 4.22 -5.48 -1.93
CA PHE A 51 4.98 -6.19 -0.90
C PHE A 51 6.38 -5.60 -0.70
N ILE A 52 7.09 -5.29 -1.79
CA ILE A 52 8.44 -4.72 -1.68
C ILE A 52 8.39 -3.27 -1.22
N SER A 53 7.40 -2.48 -1.66
CA SER A 53 7.21 -1.11 -1.18
C SER A 53 6.98 -1.08 0.33
N GLN A 54 6.09 -1.94 0.85
CA GLN A 54 5.87 -2.10 2.28
C GLN A 54 7.15 -2.51 3.03
N PHE A 55 7.94 -3.41 2.45
CA PHE A 55 9.23 -3.81 3.03
C PHE A 55 10.19 -2.62 3.11
N ILE A 56 10.30 -1.82 2.04
CA ILE A 56 11.15 -0.62 2.01
C ILE A 56 10.70 0.37 3.10
N ASP A 57 9.42 0.70 3.20
CA ASP A 57 8.93 1.67 4.20
C ASP A 57 9.08 1.17 5.64
N THR A 58 8.95 -0.14 5.86
CA THR A 58 9.10 -0.73 7.19
C THR A 58 10.55 -0.64 7.69
N TYR A 59 11.53 -0.93 6.83
CA TYR A 59 12.95 -0.95 7.23
C TYR A 59 13.67 0.39 7.02
N LEU A 60 13.21 1.21 6.07
CA LEU A 60 13.77 2.51 5.72
C LEU A 60 12.77 3.64 6.00
N ARG A 61 12.24 3.65 7.23
CA ARG A 61 11.38 4.73 7.71
C ARG A 61 12.18 6.03 7.86
N LEU A 62 11.86 7.02 7.03
CA LEU A 62 12.53 8.31 7.06
C LEU A 62 11.95 9.21 8.16
N GLU A 63 12.82 10.02 8.77
CA GLU A 63 12.41 11.12 9.65
C GLU A 63 11.99 12.35 8.82
N ALA A 64 11.30 13.34 9.41
CA ALA A 64 10.78 14.50 8.68
C ALA A 64 11.85 15.25 7.86
N ASN A 65 13.06 15.42 8.42
CA ASN A 65 14.18 16.06 7.71
C ASN A 65 14.72 15.18 6.56
N GLU A 66 14.66 13.86 6.72
CA GLU A 66 15.06 12.89 5.70
C GLU A 66 14.04 12.85 4.56
N GLU A 67 12.74 12.97 4.87
CA GLU A 67 11.65 13.03 3.90
C GLU A 67 11.76 14.26 3.00
N GLN A 68 12.11 15.42 3.56
CA GLN A 68 12.34 16.63 2.76
C GLN A 68 13.51 16.45 1.79
N ARG A 69 14.58 15.78 2.23
CA ARG A 69 15.72 15.44 1.35
C ARG A 69 15.32 14.43 0.29
N PHE A 70 14.53 13.42 0.66
CA PHE A 70 13.98 12.43 -0.27
C PHE A 70 13.15 13.09 -1.38
N GLN A 71 12.26 14.01 -1.02
CA GLN A 71 11.47 14.77 -1.99
C GLN A 71 12.36 15.62 -2.91
N THR A 72 13.37 16.28 -2.34
CA THR A 72 14.34 17.07 -3.12
C THR A 72 15.08 16.18 -4.12
N GLU A 73 15.52 14.99 -3.71
CA GLU A 73 16.21 14.03 -4.60
C GLU A 73 15.27 13.55 -5.71
N ILE A 74 13.99 13.27 -5.43
CA ILE A 74 12.98 12.93 -6.46
C ILE A 74 12.78 14.07 -7.45
N ASP A 75 12.74 15.31 -6.98
CA ASP A 75 12.53 16.49 -7.83
C ASP A 75 13.73 16.78 -8.75
N THR A 76 14.92 16.24 -8.44
CA THR A 76 16.09 16.31 -9.34
C THR A 76 16.10 15.26 -10.45
N LEU A 77 15.16 14.30 -10.43
CA LEU A 77 15.11 13.22 -11.42
C LEU A 77 14.49 13.68 -12.74
N GLU A 78 14.80 12.94 -13.80
CA GLU A 78 14.13 13.07 -15.08
C GLU A 78 12.62 12.83 -14.92
N LEU A 79 11.80 13.56 -15.68
CA LEU A 79 10.34 13.57 -15.53
C LEU A 79 9.74 12.15 -15.54
N GLY A 80 10.21 11.29 -16.45
CA GLY A 80 9.70 9.91 -16.56
C GLY A 80 10.04 9.04 -15.35
N GLU A 81 11.22 9.19 -14.75
CA GLU A 81 11.58 8.45 -13.52
C GLU A 81 10.76 8.94 -12.33
N ARG A 82 10.60 10.27 -12.23
CA ARG A 82 9.77 10.89 -11.20
C ARG A 82 8.33 10.41 -11.28
N GLU A 83 7.73 10.44 -12.47
CA GLU A 83 6.36 9.96 -12.68
C GLU A 83 6.20 8.49 -12.32
N ALA A 84 7.14 7.64 -12.72
CA ALA A 84 7.08 6.21 -12.43
C ALA A 84 7.20 5.91 -10.91
N ILE A 85 8.08 6.64 -10.21
CA ILE A 85 8.18 6.56 -8.74
C ILE A 85 6.88 7.04 -8.08
N MET A 86 6.36 8.21 -8.50
CA MET A 86 5.13 8.76 -7.93
C MET A 86 3.92 7.85 -8.14
N GLN A 87 3.77 7.27 -9.34
CA GLN A 87 2.71 6.28 -9.61
C GLN A 87 2.85 5.04 -8.72
N THR A 88 4.08 4.55 -8.53
CA THR A 88 4.34 3.43 -7.61
C THR A 88 3.95 3.79 -6.18
N LEU A 89 4.30 5.01 -5.75
CA LEU A 89 3.99 5.51 -4.42
C LEU A 89 2.48 5.64 -4.18
N THR A 90 1.79 6.41 -5.02
CA THR A 90 0.34 6.63 -4.91
C THR A 90 -0.44 5.32 -4.95
N SER A 91 -0.09 4.39 -5.85
CA SER A 91 -0.82 3.12 -5.96
C SER A 91 -0.70 2.24 -4.72
N TRP A 92 0.47 2.22 -4.04
CA TRP A 92 0.58 1.46 -2.79
C TRP A 92 -0.14 2.17 -1.64
N GLU A 93 -0.11 3.51 -1.58
CA GLU A 93 -0.80 4.29 -0.55
C GLU A 93 -2.31 4.08 -0.61
N GLU A 94 -2.90 4.16 -1.81
CA GLU A 94 -4.32 3.91 -2.05
C GLU A 94 -4.72 2.49 -1.62
N ARG A 95 -3.93 1.47 -1.98
CA ARG A 95 -4.19 0.09 -1.52
C ARG A 95 -4.03 -0.06 -0.02
N GLY A 96 -3.06 0.62 0.59
CA GLY A 96 -2.86 0.65 2.03
C GLY A 96 -4.07 1.24 2.75
N TRP A 97 -4.64 2.31 2.20
CA TRP A 97 -5.87 2.94 2.68
C TRP A 97 -7.05 1.97 2.58
N GLN A 98 -7.30 1.39 1.39
CA GLN A 98 -8.39 0.44 1.17
C GLN A 98 -8.30 -0.76 2.11
N LYS A 99 -7.11 -1.36 2.28
CA LYS A 99 -6.88 -2.46 3.24
C LYS A 99 -7.18 -2.04 4.68
N GLY A 100 -6.84 -0.80 5.04
CA GLY A 100 -7.17 -0.21 6.33
C GLY A 100 -8.68 -0.13 6.56
N GLU A 101 -9.42 0.39 5.58
CA GLU A 101 -10.88 0.51 5.66
C GLU A 101 -11.57 -0.85 5.72
N VAL A 102 -11.23 -1.78 4.81
CA VAL A 102 -11.72 -3.17 4.84
C VAL A 102 -11.51 -3.78 6.23
N SER A 103 -10.31 -3.63 6.80
CA SER A 103 -9.99 -4.17 8.12
C SER A 103 -10.87 -3.59 9.22
N ILE A 104 -11.13 -2.27 9.18
CA ILE A 104 -12.00 -1.59 10.14
C ILE A 104 -13.45 -2.03 9.98
N VAL A 105 -13.97 -2.05 8.75
CA VAL A 105 -15.34 -2.46 8.43
C VAL A 105 -15.58 -3.90 8.88
N LEU A 106 -14.71 -4.83 8.50
CA LEU A 106 -14.80 -6.23 8.93
C LEU A 106 -14.75 -6.37 10.46
N ARG A 107 -13.89 -5.61 11.14
CA ARG A 107 -13.81 -5.64 12.60
C ARG A 107 -15.09 -5.11 13.26
N GLN A 108 -15.71 -4.08 12.69
CA GLN A 108 -16.98 -3.53 13.19
C GLN A 108 -18.13 -4.51 12.98
N LEU A 109 -18.26 -5.08 11.78
CA LEU A 109 -19.29 -6.06 11.45
C LEU A 109 -19.13 -7.34 12.28
N ASN A 110 -17.89 -7.86 12.43
CA ASN A 110 -17.63 -8.98 13.33
C ASN A 110 -17.95 -8.66 14.79
N ARG A 111 -17.71 -7.42 15.26
CA ARG A 111 -18.10 -7.02 16.63
C ARG A 111 -19.62 -6.89 16.81
N LYS A 112 -20.35 -6.50 15.78
CA LYS A 112 -21.81 -6.30 15.82
C LYS A 112 -22.57 -7.62 15.70
N PHE A 113 -22.12 -8.52 14.82
CA PHE A 113 -22.85 -9.73 14.46
C PHE A 113 -22.16 -11.04 14.85
N ASN A 114 -20.91 -11.01 15.36
CA ASN A 114 -20.07 -12.14 15.81
C ASN A 114 -19.73 -13.22 14.76
N GLN A 115 -20.53 -13.43 13.72
CA GLN A 115 -20.33 -14.47 12.72
C GLN A 115 -20.65 -13.93 11.32
N LEU A 116 -19.64 -13.37 10.65
CA LEU A 116 -19.70 -13.19 9.21
C LEU A 116 -19.38 -14.51 8.52
N SER A 117 -20.07 -14.80 7.42
CA SER A 117 -19.70 -15.96 6.60
C SER A 117 -18.44 -15.64 5.79
N PRO A 118 -17.61 -16.63 5.45
CA PRO A 118 -16.42 -16.42 4.61
C PRO A 118 -16.74 -15.76 3.26
N GLU A 119 -17.93 -16.03 2.72
CA GLU A 119 -18.42 -15.42 1.48
C GLU A 119 -18.64 -13.92 1.65
N MET A 120 -19.31 -13.49 2.73
CA MET A 120 -19.48 -12.07 3.05
C MET A 120 -18.13 -11.37 3.26
N GLU A 121 -17.21 -12.01 3.99
CA GLU A 121 -15.87 -11.44 4.21
C GLU A 121 -15.13 -11.25 2.88
N THR A 122 -15.23 -12.21 1.96
CA THR A 122 -14.60 -12.14 0.64
C THR A 122 -15.23 -11.03 -0.21
N GLN A 123 -16.56 -10.90 -0.21
CA GLN A 123 -17.26 -9.82 -0.90
C GLN A 123 -16.82 -8.45 -0.36
N ILE A 124 -16.80 -8.27 0.96
CA ILE A 124 -16.38 -7.02 1.60
C ILE A 124 -14.91 -6.69 1.28
N GLN A 125 -14.02 -7.68 1.23
CA GLN A 125 -12.62 -7.49 0.84
C GLN A 125 -12.44 -7.07 -0.62
N SER A 126 -13.41 -7.34 -1.48
CA SER A 126 -13.39 -6.96 -2.89
C SER A 126 -14.08 -5.63 -3.19
N LEU A 127 -14.67 -4.97 -2.20
CA LEU A 127 -15.33 -3.67 -2.38
C LEU A 127 -14.30 -2.56 -2.65
N GLU A 128 -14.68 -1.64 -3.54
CA GLU A 128 -13.94 -0.40 -3.78
C GLU A 128 -14.08 0.57 -2.59
N VAL A 129 -13.18 1.54 -2.49
CA VAL A 129 -13.14 2.53 -1.39
C VAL A 129 -14.50 3.22 -1.19
N ASP A 130 -15.11 3.73 -2.27
CA ASP A 130 -16.42 4.41 -2.19
C ASP A 130 -17.54 3.50 -1.64
N GLN A 131 -17.47 2.19 -1.96
CA GLN A 131 -18.43 1.21 -1.46
C GLN A 131 -18.16 0.89 0.02
N LEU A 132 -16.91 0.84 0.44
CA LEU A 132 -16.52 0.65 1.84
C LEU A 132 -16.94 1.84 2.70
N GLU A 133 -16.79 3.07 2.21
CA GLU A 133 -17.27 4.28 2.87
C GLU A 133 -18.79 4.23 3.04
N SER A 134 -19.53 3.91 1.96
CA SER A 134 -21.00 3.75 2.01
C SER A 134 -21.43 2.64 2.98
N LEU A 135 -20.74 1.50 2.97
CA LEU A 135 -20.96 0.42 3.93
C LEU A 135 -20.70 0.88 5.36
N SER A 136 -19.67 1.72 5.58
CA SER A 136 -19.30 2.24 6.90
C SER A 136 -20.39 3.09 7.55
N GLU A 137 -21.19 3.79 6.75
CA GLU A 137 -22.35 4.54 7.21
C GLU A 137 -23.56 3.62 7.39
N ALA A 138 -23.88 2.81 6.38
CA ALA A 138 -25.04 1.92 6.39
C ALA A 138 -24.98 0.90 7.54
N LEU A 139 -23.78 0.39 7.86
CA LEU A 139 -23.61 -0.60 8.93
C LEU A 139 -24.06 -0.10 10.30
N LEU A 140 -24.09 1.22 10.52
CA LEU A 140 -24.56 1.81 11.76
C LEU A 140 -26.06 1.57 11.96
N GLU A 141 -26.83 1.55 10.87
CA GLU A 141 -28.28 1.36 10.87
C GLU A 141 -28.71 -0.11 10.83
N PHE A 142 -27.83 -1.04 10.45
CA PHE A 142 -28.19 -2.46 10.37
C PHE A 142 -28.64 -3.03 11.71
N GLU A 143 -29.73 -3.79 11.73
CA GLU A 143 -30.22 -4.46 12.94
C GLU A 143 -29.84 -5.96 12.92
N SER A 144 -29.57 -6.51 11.73
CA SER A 144 -29.35 -7.93 11.50
C SER A 144 -28.34 -8.20 10.38
N LEU A 145 -27.92 -9.47 10.26
CA LEU A 145 -27.11 -9.94 9.12
C LEU A 145 -27.89 -9.93 7.80
N ASP A 146 -29.23 -9.95 7.84
CA ASP A 146 -30.06 -9.89 6.64
C ASP A 146 -29.98 -8.51 5.98
N ASP A 147 -29.81 -7.44 6.76
CA ASP A 147 -29.60 -6.08 6.25
C ASP A 147 -28.28 -5.98 5.47
N LEU A 148 -27.21 -6.57 6.02
CA LEU A 148 -25.91 -6.65 5.35
C LEU A 148 -26.00 -7.46 4.05
N ASN A 149 -26.66 -8.62 4.08
CA ASN A 149 -26.87 -9.45 2.90
C ASN A 149 -27.63 -8.71 1.80
N ALA A 150 -28.73 -8.04 2.16
CA ALA A 150 -29.53 -7.26 1.22
C ALA A 150 -28.70 -6.11 0.62
N TRP A 151 -27.90 -5.44 1.43
CA TRP A 151 -27.01 -4.38 0.97
C TRP A 151 -25.97 -4.89 -0.03
N LEU A 152 -25.28 -6.00 0.27
CA LEU A 152 -24.29 -6.61 -0.62
C LEU A 152 -24.93 -7.08 -1.95
N GLN A 153 -26.13 -7.65 -1.91
CA GLN A 153 -26.87 -8.06 -3.11
C GLN A 153 -27.30 -6.87 -3.98
N ASN A 154 -27.65 -5.73 -3.38
CA ASN A 154 -28.02 -4.54 -4.14
C ASN A 154 -26.82 -3.95 -4.90
N LEU A 155 -25.60 -4.09 -4.37
CA LEU A 155 -24.38 -3.71 -5.08
C LEU A 155 -24.10 -4.58 -6.29
N GLU A 156 -24.32 -5.89 -6.22
CA GLU A 156 -24.11 -6.80 -7.36
C GLU A 156 -25.10 -6.57 -8.51
N ASN A 157 -26.25 -5.96 -8.23
CA ASN A 157 -27.32 -5.70 -9.19
C ASN A 157 -27.32 -4.27 -9.77
N SER A 158 -26.37 -3.43 -9.39
CA SER A 158 -26.22 -2.03 -9.85
C SER A 158 -25.09 -1.88 -10.86
#